data_AF-A0A0S4M362-F1
#
_entry.id   AF-A0A0S4M362-F1
#
_cell.length_a   1.000
_cell.length_b   1.000
_cell.length_c   1.000
_cell.angle_alpha   90.00
_cell.angle_beta   90.00
_cell.angle_gamma   90.00
#
_symmetry.space_group_name_H-M   'P 1'
#
loop_
_entity.id
_entity.type
_entity.pdbx_description
1 polymer ?
#
loop_
_entity_poly.entity_id
_entity_poly.type
_entity_poly.pdbx_seq_one_letter_code
_entity_poly.pdbx_strand_id
1 'polypeptide(L)'
;MVNQYNHSCYCAYCELQIQENPTCRESTSTDINMESLLKIIKMNEGTRYKYYCKDDVLKRPSSMPDVGHIPNHKNWKSKINDSFKSLIDDSLSSFAIKINEINCGSWEQKIEFLSAISQEIEANYPFKMINNLMISFVDEKVAKVVLCCVEEEIKEIDKNKQRNYDELKKIIAKKLEENMLKEDNKLELINAIQSKILKSHEERNIEEILTFHFDLKKIPFATFMGLYRNHISENYDLIVSKSIDILEDLVLDEKYCMSFAFDSIFGEMIIGNESKKLRNTIYISEHYFKILLNDLDTEGRINFSSTEDETRYTHGYSNVLEYKDCFAKFITKSQIELEDRINNHLKKNNIIVIENNVITTCNESFIKRISYCATKHLEKELRLYLRQIRNRCRYISGNTLNHDI
;
A
#
# COMPACT_ATOMS: atom_id res chain seq x y z
N MET A 1 28.41 53.88 -31.63
CA MET A 1 27.40 52.88 -31.24
C MET A 1 27.92 52.24 -29.95
N VAL A 2 27.59 52.78 -28.76
CA VAL A 2 26.37 52.51 -27.96
C VAL A 2 26.31 51.01 -27.62
N ASN A 3 26.33 50.52 -26.37
CA ASN A 3 26.46 51.10 -25.04
C ASN A 3 26.91 49.98 -24.07
N GLN A 4 27.36 50.40 -22.88
CA GLN A 4 27.72 49.66 -21.66
C GLN A 4 26.74 48.50 -21.28
N TYR A 5 27.15 47.45 -20.53
CA TYR A 5 27.21 47.51 -19.06
C TYR A 5 28.12 46.48 -18.37
N ASN A 6 28.70 46.98 -17.28
CA ASN A 6 29.58 46.44 -16.23
C ASN A 6 28.99 45.24 -15.44
N HIS A 7 29.77 44.24 -15.02
CA HIS A 7 30.73 44.15 -13.88
C HIS A 7 30.07 43.78 -12.53
N SER A 8 30.47 42.61 -12.01
CA SER A 8 30.62 42.14 -10.60
C SER A 8 29.44 42.24 -9.60
N CYS A 9 29.20 41.20 -8.80
CA CYS A 9 29.82 41.08 -7.47
C CYS A 9 29.45 39.78 -6.73
N TYR A 10 30.42 39.27 -5.99
CA TYR A 10 30.36 38.27 -4.92
C TYR A 10 29.89 38.96 -3.60
N CYS A 11 29.07 38.31 -2.76
CA CYS A 11 29.04 38.40 -1.28
C CYS A 11 27.88 37.53 -0.75
N ALA A 12 28.05 36.44 0.00
CA ALA A 12 28.45 36.31 1.41
C ALA A 12 27.52 37.04 2.41
N TYR A 13 26.79 36.21 3.19
CA TYR A 13 26.22 36.42 4.54
C TYR A 13 25.53 37.75 4.89
N CYS A 14 24.27 37.66 5.31
CA CYS A 14 23.77 38.35 6.51
C CYS A 14 22.50 37.66 7.02
N GLU A 15 22.63 36.96 8.15
CA GLU A 15 21.59 36.87 9.16
C GLU A 15 21.13 38.29 9.51
N LEU A 16 19.83 38.55 9.50
CA LEU A 16 19.25 39.63 10.30
C LEU A 16 17.97 39.12 10.96
N GLN A 17 18.15 38.83 12.24
CA GLN A 17 17.12 38.92 13.27
C GLN A 17 16.34 40.23 13.08
N ILE A 18 15.01 40.15 13.10
CA ILE A 18 14.17 41.29 13.49
C ILE A 18 13.44 40.85 14.75
N GLN A 19 13.95 41.33 15.88
CA GLN A 19 13.22 41.40 17.15
C GLN A 19 12.99 42.89 17.41
N GLU A 20 11.71 43.29 17.53
CA GLU A 20 11.12 44.50 18.15
C GLU A 20 9.74 44.72 17.49
N ASN A 21 8.60 44.92 18.14
CA ASN A 21 8.14 44.89 19.53
C ASN A 21 6.60 44.68 19.47
N PRO A 22 5.96 44.15 20.53
CA PRO A 22 4.57 43.73 20.49
C PRO A 22 3.65 44.94 20.66
N THR A 23 2.77 45.18 19.69
CA THR A 23 1.63 46.09 19.90
C THR A 23 0.37 45.45 19.37
N CYS A 24 -0.57 45.25 20.29
CA CYS A 24 -1.85 44.56 20.15
C CYS A 24 -2.59 44.87 18.83
N ARG A 25 -2.82 43.82 18.05
CA ARG A 25 -4.17 43.53 17.58
C ARG A 25 -4.51 42.11 17.97
N GLU A 26 -5.51 41.97 18.83
CA GLU A 26 -6.15 40.69 19.12
C GLU A 26 -6.61 40.08 17.78
N SER A 27 -5.93 39.02 17.34
CA SER A 27 -6.34 38.18 16.22
C SER A 27 -6.74 36.81 16.75
N THR A 28 -7.80 36.75 17.53
CA THR A 28 -8.27 35.50 18.17
C THR A 28 -9.26 34.70 17.34
N SER A 29 -9.62 35.12 16.11
CA SER A 29 -10.59 34.38 15.28
C SER A 29 -10.00 33.56 14.13
N THR A 30 -8.77 33.85 13.68
CA THR A 30 -8.18 33.16 12.52
C THR A 30 -7.62 31.78 12.87
N ASP A 31 -7.09 31.62 14.09
CA ASP A 31 -6.42 30.39 14.54
C ASP A 31 -7.41 29.24 14.83
N ILE A 32 -8.57 29.53 15.45
CA ILE A 32 -9.57 28.50 15.82
C ILE A 32 -10.21 27.85 14.57
N ASN A 33 -10.44 28.65 13.53
CA ASN A 33 -11.01 28.18 12.27
C ASN A 33 -10.03 27.28 11.53
N MET A 34 -8.76 27.69 11.43
CA MET A 34 -7.74 26.88 10.77
C MET A 34 -7.48 25.55 11.49
N GLU A 35 -7.43 25.54 12.83
CA GLU A 35 -7.26 24.31 13.60
C GLU A 35 -8.40 23.30 13.31
N SER A 36 -9.63 23.81 13.17
CA SER A 36 -10.81 22.98 12.84
C SER A 36 -10.69 22.35 11.45
N LEU A 37 -10.20 23.09 10.45
CA LEU A 37 -10.00 22.57 9.08
C LEU A 37 -8.88 21.52 9.02
N LEU A 38 -7.76 21.76 9.69
CA LEU A 38 -6.66 20.79 9.77
C LEU A 38 -7.09 19.51 10.49
N LYS A 39 -7.94 19.63 11.51
CA LYS A 39 -8.52 18.47 12.20
C LYS A 39 -9.37 17.61 11.28
N ILE A 40 -10.16 18.21 10.37
CA ILE A 40 -10.94 17.48 9.37
C ILE A 40 -10.02 16.67 8.44
N ILE A 41 -8.96 17.30 7.93
CA ILE A 41 -7.97 16.62 7.07
C ILE A 41 -7.37 15.41 7.81
N LYS A 42 -7.00 15.58 9.07
CA LYS A 42 -6.44 14.49 9.88
C LYS A 42 -7.45 13.38 10.19
N MET A 43 -8.70 13.73 10.49
CA MET A 43 -9.76 12.73 10.73
C MET A 43 -10.04 11.86 9.50
N ASN A 44 -9.88 12.43 8.31
CA ASN A 44 -10.13 11.73 7.05
C ASN A 44 -8.94 10.90 6.53
N GLU A 45 -7.76 11.01 7.14
CA GLU A 45 -6.53 10.31 6.72
C GLU A 45 -6.72 8.79 6.57
N GLY A 46 -7.38 8.15 7.55
CA GLY A 46 -7.62 6.70 7.55
C GLY A 46 -8.53 6.24 6.40
N THR A 47 -9.49 7.07 6.00
CA THR A 47 -10.37 6.78 4.85
C THR A 47 -9.62 7.02 3.54
N ARG A 48 -8.94 8.16 3.43
CA ARG A 48 -8.19 8.58 2.23
C ARG A 48 -7.14 7.55 1.85
N TYR A 49 -6.35 7.07 2.82
CA TYR A 49 -5.23 6.17 2.58
C TYR A 49 -5.55 4.69 2.81
N LYS A 50 -6.83 4.32 2.98
CA LYS A 50 -7.25 2.93 3.20
C LYS A 50 -6.66 1.95 2.18
N TYR A 51 -6.49 2.38 0.93
CA TYR A 51 -5.92 1.55 -0.14
C TYR A 51 -4.39 1.51 -0.15
N TYR A 52 -3.70 2.54 0.36
CA TYR A 52 -2.25 2.52 0.57
C TYR A 52 -1.86 1.73 1.82
N CYS A 53 -2.70 1.73 2.85
CA CYS A 53 -2.44 1.02 4.11
C CYS A 53 -2.40 -0.51 3.97
N LYS A 54 -2.86 -1.09 2.84
CA LYS A 54 -2.62 -2.52 2.56
C LYS A 54 -1.14 -2.85 2.35
N ASP A 55 -0.33 -1.84 1.98
CA ASP A 55 1.11 -1.96 1.86
C ASP A 55 1.85 -1.56 3.19
N ASP A 56 1.21 -0.95 4.20
CA ASP A 56 1.88 -0.44 5.42
C ASP A 56 1.85 -1.37 6.65
N VAL A 57 2.01 -2.69 6.44
CA VAL A 57 2.02 -3.65 7.55
C VAL A 57 3.24 -3.48 8.49
N LEU A 58 4.21 -2.62 8.13
CA LEU A 58 5.45 -2.39 8.87
C LEU A 58 5.34 -1.54 10.15
N LYS A 59 4.20 -0.88 10.45
CA LYS A 59 4.05 -0.09 11.70
C LYS A 59 3.47 -0.88 12.88
N ARG A 60 3.23 -2.18 12.76
CA ARG A 60 2.80 -3.02 13.90
C ARG A 60 4.02 -3.54 14.68
N PRO A 61 3.96 -3.54 16.03
CA PRO A 61 5.04 -4.07 16.86
C PRO A 61 5.36 -5.52 16.48
N SER A 62 6.65 -5.86 16.51
CA SER A 62 7.28 -7.14 16.12
C SER A 62 6.82 -8.39 16.90
N SER A 63 5.77 -8.28 17.71
CA SER A 63 5.18 -9.41 18.42
C SER A 63 4.14 -10.11 17.53
N MET A 64 4.63 -11.13 16.83
CA MET A 64 3.96 -12.01 15.86
C MET A 64 3.83 -11.45 14.44
N PRO A 65 4.38 -12.16 13.42
CA PRO A 65 4.11 -11.82 12.02
C PRO A 65 2.61 -11.88 11.81
N ASP A 66 2.02 -10.82 11.26
CA ASP A 66 0.59 -10.73 11.03
C ASP A 66 0.17 -11.80 10.02
N VAL A 67 -0.29 -12.93 10.53
CA VAL A 67 -0.64 -14.14 9.78
C VAL A 67 -1.88 -13.92 8.88
N GLY A 68 -2.38 -12.68 8.74
CA GLY A 68 -3.62 -12.32 8.02
C GLY A 68 -3.45 -11.96 6.55
N HIS A 69 -2.25 -11.70 6.07
CA HIS A 69 -2.02 -11.37 4.67
C HIS A 69 -0.65 -11.89 4.30
N ILE A 70 -0.49 -12.51 3.13
CA ILE A 70 0.84 -12.70 2.53
C ILE A 70 1.28 -11.30 2.09
N PRO A 71 2.17 -10.61 2.81
CA PRO A 71 2.52 -9.25 2.44
C PRO A 71 3.45 -9.36 1.24
N ASN A 72 3.05 -8.88 0.07
CA ASN A 72 4.01 -8.61 -1.00
C ASN A 72 4.54 -7.19 -0.80
N HIS A 73 5.40 -7.03 0.20
CA HIS A 73 5.91 -5.73 0.56
C HIS A 73 7.20 -5.43 -0.21
N LYS A 74 7.12 -4.52 -1.17
CA LYS A 74 8.28 -3.87 -1.76
C LYS A 74 8.52 -2.57 -1.01
N ASN A 75 9.60 -2.50 -0.23
CA ASN A 75 9.91 -1.31 0.59
C ASN A 75 9.96 -0.03 -0.26
N TRP A 76 10.52 -0.10 -1.47
CA TRP A 76 10.55 1.04 -2.39
C TRP A 76 9.13 1.53 -2.78
N LYS A 77 8.16 0.63 -2.93
CA LYS A 77 6.76 0.99 -3.26
C LYS A 77 6.11 1.73 -2.10
N SER A 78 6.34 1.26 -0.87
CA SER A 78 5.88 1.95 0.35
C SER A 78 6.51 3.35 0.47
N LYS A 79 7.80 3.50 0.18
CA LYS A 79 8.47 4.82 0.16
C LYS A 79 7.81 5.80 -0.82
N ILE A 80 7.50 5.36 -2.04
CA ILE A 80 6.77 6.22 -3.00
C ILE A 80 5.39 6.58 -2.42
N ASN A 81 4.62 5.60 -1.95
CA ASN A 81 3.30 5.85 -1.35
C ASN A 81 3.36 6.87 -0.21
N ASP A 82 4.30 6.71 0.72
CA ASP A 82 4.46 7.60 1.88
C ASP A 82 4.84 9.02 1.48
N SER A 83 5.74 9.17 0.51
CA SER A 83 6.07 10.49 -0.03
C SER A 83 4.87 11.16 -0.68
N PHE A 84 4.05 10.42 -1.43
CA PHE A 84 2.81 10.97 -2.02
C PHE A 84 1.74 11.29 -0.98
N LYS A 85 1.63 10.53 0.12
CA LYS A 85 0.74 10.91 1.23
C LYS A 85 1.13 12.27 1.79
N SER A 86 2.43 12.49 2.03
CA SER A 86 2.93 13.78 2.51
C SER A 86 2.56 14.92 1.54
N LEU A 87 2.76 14.72 0.23
CA LEU A 87 2.41 15.73 -0.78
C LEU A 87 0.91 16.07 -0.78
N ILE A 88 0.05 15.06 -0.62
CA ILE A 88 -1.40 15.24 -0.53
C ILE A 88 -1.78 15.99 0.76
N ASP A 89 -1.20 15.60 1.89
CA ASP A 89 -1.46 16.24 3.19
C ASP A 89 -1.02 17.71 3.19
N ASP A 90 0.13 18.01 2.59
CA ASP A 90 0.65 19.37 2.43
C ASP A 90 -0.24 20.21 1.50
N SER A 91 -0.66 19.63 0.36
CA SER A 91 -1.57 20.29 -0.58
C SER A 91 -2.93 20.59 0.07
N LEU A 92 -3.52 19.63 0.77
CA LEU A 92 -4.79 19.84 1.48
C LEU A 92 -4.66 20.89 2.59
N SER A 93 -3.56 20.88 3.34
CA SER A 93 -3.30 21.87 4.39
C SER A 93 -3.15 23.28 3.79
N SER A 94 -2.44 23.40 2.67
CA SER A 94 -2.33 24.66 1.93
C SER A 94 -3.68 25.11 1.36
N PHE A 95 -4.49 24.19 0.85
CA PHE A 95 -5.83 24.51 0.37
C PHE A 95 -6.78 24.93 1.51
N ALA A 96 -6.64 24.35 2.70
CA ALA A 96 -7.41 24.75 3.88
C ALA A 96 -7.23 26.25 4.22
N ILE A 97 -6.02 26.79 3.99
CA ILE A 97 -5.75 28.23 4.14
C ILE A 97 -6.56 29.02 3.12
N LYS A 98 -6.47 28.64 1.83
CA LYS A 98 -7.17 29.33 0.73
C LYS A 98 -8.70 29.33 0.91
N ILE A 99 -9.28 28.19 1.32
CA ILE A 99 -10.73 28.10 1.55
C ILE A 99 -11.16 28.85 2.81
N ASN A 100 -10.31 28.96 3.83
CA ASN A 100 -10.60 29.80 4.98
C ASN A 100 -10.66 31.28 4.60
N GLU A 101 -9.72 31.74 3.76
CA GLU A 101 -9.57 33.14 3.34
C GLU A 101 -10.60 33.61 2.30
N ILE A 102 -11.23 32.70 1.55
CA ILE A 102 -12.19 33.12 0.52
C ILE A 102 -13.45 33.75 1.12
N ASN A 103 -13.86 34.90 0.59
CA ASN A 103 -15.08 35.62 0.99
C ASN A 103 -16.35 35.04 0.33
N CYS A 104 -16.48 33.72 0.29
CA CYS A 104 -17.63 33.02 -0.30
C CYS A 104 -18.06 31.83 0.55
N GLY A 105 -19.37 31.58 0.58
CA GLY A 105 -20.01 30.49 1.34
C GLY A 105 -19.96 30.64 2.85
N SER A 106 -20.82 29.88 3.54
CA SER A 106 -20.82 29.81 5.00
C SER A 106 -19.67 28.94 5.51
N TRP A 107 -19.37 29.05 6.80
CA TRP A 107 -18.37 28.22 7.45
C TRP A 107 -18.67 26.72 7.30
N GLU A 108 -19.94 26.35 7.45
CA GLU A 108 -20.43 24.98 7.29
C GLU A 108 -20.19 24.46 5.88
N GLN A 109 -20.40 25.31 4.85
CA GLN A 109 -20.17 24.94 3.45
C GLN A 109 -18.69 24.75 3.14
N LYS A 110 -17.81 25.54 3.77
CA LYS A 110 -16.34 25.36 3.67
C LYS A 110 -15.89 24.06 4.30
N ILE A 111 -16.41 23.75 5.50
CA ILE A 111 -16.19 22.46 6.19
C ILE A 111 -16.65 21.29 5.32
N GLU A 112 -17.86 21.37 4.77
CA GLU A 112 -18.46 20.34 3.94
C GLU A 112 -17.61 20.08 2.69
N PHE A 113 -17.21 21.14 1.99
CA PHE A 113 -16.36 21.03 0.81
C PHE A 113 -14.99 20.43 1.13
N LEU A 114 -14.30 20.93 2.17
CA LEU A 114 -13.00 20.41 2.58
C LEU A 114 -13.10 18.94 3.02
N SER A 115 -14.17 18.58 3.73
CA SER A 115 -14.40 17.19 4.13
C SER A 115 -14.53 16.28 2.91
N ALA A 116 -15.27 16.68 1.88
CA ALA A 116 -15.43 15.87 0.67
C ALA A 116 -14.10 15.64 -0.06
N ILE A 117 -13.32 16.69 -0.32
CA ILE A 117 -12.04 16.55 -1.04
C ILE A 117 -10.97 15.82 -0.21
N SER A 118 -11.04 15.88 1.11
CA SER A 118 -10.08 15.23 2.01
C SER A 118 -10.46 13.78 2.34
N GLN A 119 -11.66 13.32 2.00
CA GLN A 119 -12.12 11.98 2.33
C GLN A 119 -11.63 10.92 1.36
N GLU A 120 -11.68 11.20 0.05
CA GLU A 120 -11.31 10.24 -0.99
C GLU A 120 -9.99 10.63 -1.65
N ILE A 121 -9.12 9.64 -1.85
CA ILE A 121 -7.85 9.88 -2.52
C ILE A 121 -8.04 10.22 -4.00
N GLU A 122 -9.12 9.73 -4.60
CA GLU A 122 -9.55 10.06 -5.94
C GLU A 122 -9.85 11.56 -6.10
N ALA A 123 -10.35 12.22 -5.05
CA ALA A 123 -10.58 13.66 -5.03
C ALA A 123 -9.28 14.48 -4.91
N ASN A 124 -8.15 13.83 -4.57
CA ASN A 124 -6.81 14.41 -4.51
C ASN A 124 -6.08 14.22 -5.85
N TYR A 125 -6.74 14.65 -6.93
CA TYR A 125 -6.15 14.70 -8.26
C TYR A 125 -5.05 15.77 -8.34
N PRO A 126 -3.91 15.55 -9.04
CA PRO A 126 -3.48 14.36 -9.78
C PRO A 126 -2.66 13.35 -8.97
N PHE A 127 -2.45 13.57 -7.67
CA PHE A 127 -1.48 12.83 -6.85
C PHE A 127 -1.61 11.31 -6.95
N LYS A 128 -2.83 10.76 -6.82
CA LYS A 128 -3.05 9.30 -6.89
C LYS A 128 -2.60 8.69 -8.22
N MET A 129 -2.95 9.36 -9.31
CA MET A 129 -2.65 8.88 -10.66
C MET A 129 -1.16 8.89 -10.92
N ILE A 130 -0.47 9.95 -10.46
CA ILE A 130 0.97 10.09 -10.61
C ILE A 130 1.70 9.08 -9.72
N ASN A 131 1.23 8.83 -8.49
CA ASN A 131 1.79 7.77 -7.66
C ASN A 131 1.69 6.40 -8.35
N ASN A 132 0.51 6.04 -8.89
CA ASN A 132 0.35 4.78 -9.62
C ASN A 132 1.26 4.70 -10.86
N LEU A 133 1.41 5.80 -11.58
CA LEU A 133 2.31 5.92 -12.73
C LEU A 133 3.77 5.69 -12.29
N MET A 134 4.22 6.37 -11.23
CA MET A 134 5.55 6.23 -10.63
C MET A 134 5.84 4.78 -10.26
N ILE A 135 4.93 4.12 -9.54
CA ILE A 135 5.09 2.72 -9.15
C ILE A 135 5.23 1.81 -10.38
N SER A 136 4.38 2.03 -11.40
CA SER A 136 4.41 1.23 -12.62
C SER A 136 5.70 1.44 -13.41
N PHE A 137 6.14 2.68 -13.52
CA PHE A 137 7.38 3.06 -14.17
C PHE A 137 8.59 2.43 -13.49
N VAL A 138 8.69 2.54 -12.16
CA VAL A 138 9.77 1.95 -11.37
C VAL A 138 9.77 0.43 -11.47
N ASP A 139 8.60 -0.22 -11.41
CA ASP A 139 8.53 -1.68 -11.56
C ASP A 139 9.02 -2.12 -12.95
N GLU A 140 8.60 -1.43 -14.00
CA GLU A 140 8.89 -1.81 -15.39
C GLU A 140 10.31 -1.50 -15.82
N LYS A 141 10.79 -0.28 -15.58
CA LYS A 141 12.06 0.22 -16.11
C LYS A 141 13.25 -0.10 -15.20
N VAL A 142 13.00 -0.34 -13.92
CA VAL A 142 14.07 -0.48 -12.93
C VAL A 142 14.01 -1.83 -12.23
N ALA A 143 12.92 -2.14 -11.52
CA ALA A 143 12.86 -3.35 -10.69
C ALA A 143 13.03 -4.64 -11.50
N LYS A 144 12.39 -4.73 -12.68
CA LYS A 144 12.58 -5.88 -13.57
C LYS A 144 14.03 -6.02 -14.04
N VAL A 145 14.68 -4.91 -14.42
CA VAL A 145 16.06 -4.93 -14.91
C VAL A 145 17.01 -5.37 -13.79
N VAL A 146 16.88 -4.78 -12.61
CA VAL A 146 17.69 -5.13 -11.42
C VAL A 146 17.51 -6.61 -11.08
N LEU A 147 16.27 -7.10 -11.00
CA LEU A 147 16.00 -8.51 -10.71
C LEU A 147 16.63 -9.45 -11.75
N CYS A 148 16.48 -9.16 -13.04
CA CYS A 148 17.08 -9.97 -14.11
C CYS A 148 18.61 -10.04 -13.97
N CYS A 149 19.28 -8.91 -13.74
CA CYS A 149 20.73 -8.88 -13.57
C CYS A 149 21.18 -9.69 -12.34
N VAL A 150 20.46 -9.61 -11.22
CA VAL A 150 20.78 -10.39 -10.02
C VAL A 150 20.59 -11.89 -10.26
N GLU A 151 19.54 -12.29 -10.98
CA GLU A 151 19.32 -13.69 -11.32
C GLU A 151 20.40 -14.26 -12.25
N GLU A 152 20.90 -13.47 -13.19
CA GLU A 152 22.02 -13.84 -14.05
C GLU A 152 23.29 -14.02 -13.23
N GLU A 153 23.59 -13.09 -12.33
CA GLU A 153 24.76 -13.18 -11.46
C GLU A 153 24.71 -14.42 -10.55
N ILE A 154 23.56 -14.70 -9.93
CA ILE A 154 23.37 -15.91 -9.11
C ILE A 154 23.69 -17.18 -9.91
N LYS A 155 23.27 -17.25 -11.18
CA LYS A 155 23.55 -18.40 -12.06
C LYS A 155 25.04 -18.53 -12.36
N GLU A 156 25.76 -17.42 -12.54
CA GLU A 156 27.21 -17.44 -12.79
C GLU A 156 28.00 -17.84 -11.52
N ILE A 157 27.63 -17.32 -10.36
CA ILE A 157 28.17 -17.72 -9.05
C ILE A 157 28.01 -19.23 -8.84
N ASP A 158 26.82 -19.77 -9.13
CA ASP A 158 26.52 -21.19 -8.99
C ASP A 158 27.35 -22.06 -9.96
N LYS A 159 27.59 -21.60 -11.19
CA LYS A 159 28.48 -22.30 -12.17
C LYS A 159 29.93 -22.34 -11.68
N ASN A 160 30.41 -21.26 -11.08
CA ASN A 160 31.80 -21.12 -10.63
C ASN A 160 32.09 -21.82 -9.29
N LYS A 161 31.06 -22.40 -8.63
CA LYS A 161 31.13 -23.11 -7.32
C LYS A 161 31.69 -22.27 -6.16
N GLN A 162 31.97 -20.99 -6.38
CA GLN A 162 32.28 -20.03 -5.34
C GLN A 162 30.94 -19.51 -4.79
N ARG A 163 30.34 -20.20 -3.83
CA ARG A 163 29.06 -19.80 -3.19
C ARG A 163 29.21 -18.56 -2.28
N ASN A 164 29.79 -17.50 -2.80
CA ASN A 164 29.90 -16.21 -2.14
C ASN A 164 28.94 -15.22 -2.82
N TYR A 165 27.93 -14.78 -2.08
CA TYR A 165 26.89 -13.86 -2.56
C TYR A 165 27.07 -12.42 -2.03
N ASP A 166 28.19 -12.12 -1.36
CA ASP A 166 28.44 -10.83 -0.72
C ASP A 166 28.46 -9.66 -1.73
N GLU A 167 28.83 -9.94 -2.98
CA GLU A 167 28.87 -8.94 -4.05
C GLU A 167 27.50 -8.55 -4.59
N LEU A 168 26.46 -9.37 -4.36
CA LEU A 168 25.11 -9.10 -4.89
C LEU A 168 24.55 -7.76 -4.40
N LYS A 169 24.87 -7.35 -3.16
CA LYS A 169 24.46 -6.01 -2.66
C LYS A 169 25.02 -4.88 -3.52
N LYS A 170 26.30 -4.96 -3.86
CA LYS A 170 26.98 -3.96 -4.70
C LYS A 170 26.42 -3.95 -6.11
N ILE A 171 26.13 -5.14 -6.66
CA ILE A 171 25.55 -5.29 -8.00
C ILE A 171 24.14 -4.70 -8.04
N ILE A 172 23.31 -4.97 -7.03
CA ILE A 172 21.98 -4.37 -6.89
C ILE A 172 22.07 -2.85 -6.86
N ALA A 173 22.90 -2.29 -5.98
CA ALA A 173 23.05 -0.85 -5.84
C ALA A 173 23.53 -0.20 -7.15
N LYS A 174 24.56 -0.78 -7.78
CA LYS A 174 25.09 -0.29 -9.06
C LYS A 174 24.03 -0.32 -10.16
N LYS A 175 23.29 -1.42 -10.29
CA LYS A 175 22.25 -1.54 -11.33
C LYS A 175 21.06 -0.64 -11.06
N LEU A 176 20.73 -0.40 -9.81
CA LEU A 176 19.70 0.57 -9.43
C LEU A 176 20.12 1.98 -9.86
N GLU A 177 21.34 2.40 -9.52
CA GLU A 177 21.88 3.71 -9.89
C GLU A 177 21.94 3.90 -11.41
N GLU A 178 22.50 2.91 -12.14
CA GLU A 178 22.60 2.93 -13.61
C GLU A 178 21.23 3.10 -14.30
N ASN A 179 20.17 2.50 -13.76
CA ASN A 179 18.84 2.54 -14.38
C ASN A 179 17.98 3.71 -13.89
N MET A 180 18.04 4.06 -12.60
CA MET A 180 17.27 5.18 -12.04
C MET A 180 17.81 6.53 -12.49
N LEU A 181 19.14 6.68 -12.56
CA LEU A 181 19.79 7.94 -12.93
C LEU A 181 19.98 8.10 -14.43
N LYS A 182 19.53 7.14 -15.23
CA LYS A 182 19.60 7.24 -16.69
C LYS A 182 18.75 8.41 -17.17
N GLU A 183 19.39 9.37 -17.84
CA GLU A 183 18.73 10.61 -18.30
C GLU A 183 17.47 10.33 -19.15
N ASP A 184 17.55 9.34 -20.05
CA ASP A 184 16.40 8.90 -20.86
C ASP A 184 15.20 8.50 -19.99
N ASN A 185 15.44 7.77 -18.90
CA ASN A 185 14.38 7.30 -18.00
C ASN A 185 13.78 8.47 -17.21
N LYS A 186 14.62 9.41 -16.74
CA LYS A 186 14.13 10.62 -16.06
C LYS A 186 13.25 11.46 -17.00
N LEU A 187 13.71 11.69 -18.22
CA LEU A 187 12.98 12.46 -19.22
C LEU A 187 11.67 11.76 -19.62
N GLU A 188 11.70 10.44 -19.82
CA GLU A 188 10.50 9.64 -20.09
C GLU A 188 9.47 9.77 -18.97
N LEU A 189 9.92 9.71 -17.71
CA LEU A 189 9.05 9.87 -16.55
C LEU A 189 8.46 11.28 -16.46
N ILE A 190 9.26 12.33 -16.63
CA ILE A 190 8.79 13.73 -16.64
C ILE A 190 7.68 13.89 -17.69
N ASN A 191 7.94 13.43 -18.92
CA ASN A 191 6.98 13.51 -20.01
C ASN A 191 5.70 12.71 -19.72
N ALA A 192 5.82 11.53 -19.11
CA ALA A 192 4.67 10.72 -18.72
C ALA A 192 3.82 11.39 -17.63
N ILE A 193 4.46 12.01 -16.63
CA ILE A 193 3.77 12.74 -15.56
C ILE A 193 3.06 13.96 -16.14
N GLN A 194 3.75 14.78 -16.93
CA GLN A 194 3.18 15.97 -17.57
C GLN A 194 1.99 15.59 -18.46
N SER A 195 2.13 14.55 -19.28
CA SER A 195 1.03 14.04 -20.11
C SER A 195 -0.16 13.59 -19.27
N LYS A 196 0.09 12.95 -18.12
CA LYS A 196 -0.97 12.50 -17.21
C LYS A 196 -1.70 13.66 -16.55
N ILE A 197 -0.96 14.69 -16.13
CA ILE A 197 -1.51 15.93 -15.57
C ILE A 197 -2.39 16.65 -16.60
N LEU A 198 -1.91 16.80 -17.84
CA LEU A 198 -2.66 17.46 -18.91
C LEU A 198 -3.96 16.73 -19.21
N LYS A 199 -3.87 15.42 -19.49
CA LYS A 199 -5.02 14.58 -19.81
C LYS A 199 -6.12 14.70 -18.76
N SER A 200 -5.75 14.58 -17.49
CA SER A 200 -6.74 14.51 -16.44
C SER A 200 -7.22 15.89 -15.96
N HIS A 201 -6.52 16.98 -16.33
CA HIS A 201 -7.05 18.33 -16.23
C HIS A 201 -8.18 18.56 -17.25
N GLU A 202 -8.03 18.04 -18.48
CA GLU A 202 -9.05 18.12 -19.53
C GLU A 202 -10.30 17.29 -19.20
N GLU A 203 -10.12 16.10 -18.63
CA GLU A 203 -11.21 15.16 -18.31
C GLU A 203 -12.13 15.60 -17.16
N ARG A 204 -11.77 16.62 -16.38
CA ARG A 204 -12.57 17.08 -15.22
C ARG A 204 -12.92 15.96 -14.24
N ASN A 205 -11.91 15.14 -13.91
CA ASN A 205 -12.07 13.96 -13.07
C ASN A 205 -12.53 14.29 -11.63
N ILE A 206 -12.18 15.47 -11.10
CA ILE A 206 -12.56 15.84 -9.72
C ILE A 206 -14.06 16.14 -9.65
N GLU A 207 -14.62 16.74 -10.69
CA GLU A 207 -16.01 17.18 -10.75
C GLU A 207 -16.94 15.99 -10.67
N GLU A 208 -16.65 14.93 -11.42
CA GLU A 208 -17.44 13.70 -11.39
C GLU A 208 -17.53 13.14 -9.96
N ILE A 209 -16.41 13.14 -9.23
CA ILE A 209 -16.37 12.66 -7.83
C ILE A 209 -17.17 13.59 -6.92
N LEU A 210 -17.00 14.91 -7.05
CA LEU A 210 -17.60 15.87 -6.13
C LEU A 210 -19.07 16.16 -6.40
N THR A 211 -19.58 15.89 -7.61
CA THR A 211 -21.03 16.01 -7.89
C THR A 211 -21.90 15.10 -7.02
N PHE A 212 -21.35 14.00 -6.48
CA PHE A 212 -22.06 13.14 -5.54
C PHE A 212 -22.22 13.74 -4.14
N HIS A 213 -21.40 14.75 -3.80
CA HIS A 213 -21.40 15.37 -2.48
C HIS A 213 -22.23 16.67 -2.44
N PHE A 214 -22.18 17.47 -3.51
CA PHE A 214 -22.90 18.74 -3.56
C PHE A 214 -23.24 19.18 -4.98
N ASP A 215 -24.23 20.06 -5.08
CA ASP A 215 -24.59 20.71 -6.34
C ASP A 215 -23.53 21.75 -6.72
N LEU A 216 -22.60 21.33 -7.59
CA LEU A 216 -21.53 22.17 -8.15
C LEU A 216 -22.03 23.38 -8.94
N LYS A 217 -23.33 23.49 -9.24
CA LYS A 217 -23.91 24.69 -9.87
C LYS A 217 -24.26 25.78 -8.86
N LYS A 218 -24.32 25.46 -7.56
CA LYS A 218 -24.59 26.45 -6.50
C LYS A 218 -23.35 27.27 -6.18
N ILE A 219 -23.56 28.57 -5.95
CA ILE A 219 -22.49 29.58 -5.93
C ILE A 219 -21.42 29.40 -4.84
N PRO A 220 -21.62 28.81 -3.64
CA PRO A 220 -20.45 28.54 -2.81
C PRO A 220 -19.60 27.42 -3.44
N PHE A 221 -20.21 26.29 -3.82
CA PHE A 221 -19.48 25.12 -4.30
C PHE A 221 -18.86 25.29 -5.69
N ALA A 222 -19.50 26.01 -6.61
CA ALA A 222 -18.90 26.38 -7.90
C ALA A 222 -17.61 27.19 -7.70
N THR A 223 -17.64 28.12 -6.75
CA THR A 223 -16.49 28.98 -6.41
C THR A 223 -15.38 28.18 -5.73
N PHE A 224 -15.72 27.34 -4.76
CA PHE A 224 -14.77 26.46 -4.08
C PHE A 224 -14.11 25.48 -5.04
N MET A 225 -14.87 24.95 -6.00
CA MET A 225 -14.34 24.07 -7.03
C MET A 225 -13.36 24.78 -7.94
N GLY A 226 -13.68 26.01 -8.38
CA GLY A 226 -12.75 26.85 -9.13
C GLY A 226 -11.47 27.14 -8.35
N LEU A 227 -11.59 27.46 -7.07
CA LEU A 227 -10.44 27.69 -6.18
C LEU A 227 -9.57 26.43 -6.06
N TYR A 228 -10.18 25.26 -5.91
CA TYR A 228 -9.46 24.00 -5.79
C TYR A 228 -8.73 23.63 -7.09
N ARG A 229 -9.37 23.80 -8.26
CA ARG A 229 -8.69 23.62 -9.56
C ARG A 229 -7.45 24.49 -9.68
N ASN A 230 -7.58 25.77 -9.35
CA ASN A 230 -6.46 26.71 -9.42
C ASN A 230 -5.35 26.28 -8.46
N HIS A 231 -5.70 25.96 -7.21
CA HIS A 231 -4.75 25.43 -6.24
C HIS A 231 -3.99 24.19 -6.76
N ILE A 232 -4.68 23.23 -7.37
CA ILE A 232 -4.03 22.05 -7.95
C ILE A 232 -3.13 22.43 -9.13
N SER A 233 -3.58 23.30 -10.03
CA SER A 233 -2.81 23.72 -11.21
C SER A 233 -1.53 24.48 -10.86
N GLU A 234 -1.57 25.32 -9.81
CA GLU A 234 -0.41 26.02 -9.28
C GLU A 234 0.67 25.06 -8.76
N ASN A 235 0.29 23.83 -8.40
CA ASN A 235 1.18 22.82 -7.84
C ASN A 235 1.72 21.82 -8.88
N TYR A 236 1.41 21.94 -10.17
CA TYR A 236 1.85 20.95 -11.18
C TYR A 236 3.36 20.83 -11.28
N ASP A 237 4.09 21.94 -11.33
CA ASP A 237 5.56 21.92 -11.38
C ASP A 237 6.15 21.31 -10.10
N LEU A 238 5.56 21.63 -8.94
CA LEU A 238 5.96 21.05 -7.66
C LEU A 238 5.76 19.53 -7.66
N ILE A 239 4.63 19.04 -8.18
CA ILE A 239 4.34 17.60 -8.26
C ILE A 239 5.34 16.89 -9.15
N VAL A 240 5.68 17.46 -10.32
CA VAL A 240 6.71 16.90 -11.22
C VAL A 240 8.05 16.86 -10.49
N SER A 241 8.50 17.99 -9.94
CA SER A 241 9.78 18.07 -9.22
C SER A 241 9.86 17.07 -8.07
N LYS A 242 8.83 17.02 -7.21
CA LYS A 242 8.79 16.10 -6.07
C LYS A 242 8.74 14.64 -6.49
N SER A 243 8.14 14.33 -7.63
CA SER A 243 8.16 12.96 -8.18
C SER A 243 9.59 12.53 -8.57
N ILE A 244 10.40 13.46 -9.10
CA ILE A 244 11.81 13.20 -9.40
C ILE A 244 12.64 13.08 -8.13
N ASP A 245 12.43 13.98 -7.15
CA ASP A 245 13.08 13.87 -5.83
C ASP A 245 12.83 12.48 -5.21
N ILE A 246 11.57 12.00 -5.25
CA ILE A 246 11.20 10.67 -4.75
C ILE A 246 11.98 9.56 -5.48
N LEU A 247 12.16 9.67 -6.80
CA LEU A 247 12.90 8.69 -7.58
C LEU A 247 14.37 8.63 -7.17
N GLU A 248 15.00 9.80 -7.00
CA GLU A 248 16.41 9.92 -6.63
C GLU A 248 16.65 9.42 -5.20
N ASP A 249 15.75 9.72 -4.28
CA ASP A 249 15.80 9.25 -2.89
C ASP A 249 15.77 7.71 -2.77
N LEU A 250 15.14 7.00 -3.71
CA LEU A 250 15.09 5.53 -3.70
C LEU A 250 16.47 4.89 -3.88
N VAL A 251 17.42 5.59 -4.52
CA VAL A 251 18.78 5.07 -4.78
C VAL A 251 19.65 5.16 -3.53
N LEU A 252 19.36 6.09 -2.62
CA LEU A 252 20.24 6.44 -1.51
C LEU A 252 20.08 5.55 -0.27
N ASP A 253 18.95 4.84 -0.13
CA ASP A 253 18.65 4.03 1.05
C ASP A 253 18.85 2.53 0.77
N GLU A 254 19.86 1.93 1.41
CA GLU A 254 20.19 0.50 1.30
C GLU A 254 19.00 -0.42 1.63
N LYS A 255 18.10 0.02 2.52
CA LYS A 255 16.90 -0.73 2.91
C LYS A 255 15.89 -0.83 1.77
N TYR A 256 15.80 0.19 0.91
CA TYR A 256 14.96 0.18 -0.29
C TYR A 256 15.65 -0.56 -1.44
N CYS A 257 16.97 -0.42 -1.57
CA CYS A 257 17.76 -1.07 -2.63
C CYS A 257 17.54 -2.58 -2.70
N MET A 258 17.60 -3.27 -1.55
CA MET A 258 17.41 -4.73 -1.53
C MET A 258 16.02 -5.15 -2.00
N SER A 259 15.00 -4.30 -1.82
CA SER A 259 13.62 -4.60 -2.22
C SER A 259 13.36 -4.54 -3.74
N PHE A 260 14.37 -4.17 -4.53
CA PHE A 260 14.33 -4.28 -5.99
C PHE A 260 14.62 -5.70 -6.50
N ALA A 261 15.37 -6.50 -5.73
CA ALA A 261 15.70 -7.88 -6.07
C ALA A 261 15.04 -8.91 -5.14
N PHE A 262 14.79 -8.54 -3.88
CA PHE A 262 14.22 -9.40 -2.87
C PHE A 262 12.82 -8.92 -2.48
N ASP A 263 11.90 -9.86 -2.39
CA ASP A 263 10.55 -9.63 -1.90
C ASP A 263 10.42 -10.20 -0.49
N SER A 264 9.64 -9.55 0.38
CA SER A 264 9.30 -10.12 1.68
C SER A 264 8.13 -11.10 1.56
N ILE A 265 8.20 -12.23 2.28
CA ILE A 265 7.11 -13.17 2.55
C ILE A 265 7.16 -13.52 4.03
N PHE A 266 6.08 -13.25 4.77
CA PHE A 266 5.99 -13.46 6.22
C PHE A 266 7.14 -12.81 7.03
N GLY A 267 7.70 -11.70 6.54
CA GLY A 267 8.81 -11.00 7.17
C GLY A 267 10.20 -11.50 6.74
N GLU A 268 10.27 -12.61 6.01
CA GLU A 268 11.51 -13.17 5.47
C GLU A 268 11.75 -12.67 4.05
N MET A 269 13.00 -12.42 3.66
CA MET A 269 13.34 -11.88 2.33
C MET A 269 13.87 -12.98 1.41
N ILE A 270 13.23 -13.12 0.24
CA ILE A 270 13.52 -14.15 -0.77
C ILE A 270 13.69 -13.46 -2.13
N ILE A 271 14.59 -13.94 -2.98
CA ILE A 271 14.75 -13.43 -4.34
C ILE A 271 13.39 -13.41 -5.08
N GLY A 272 13.07 -12.30 -5.75
CA GLY A 272 11.70 -11.93 -6.12
C GLY A 272 10.94 -12.97 -6.95
N ASN A 273 11.61 -13.68 -7.86
CA ASN A 273 10.97 -14.71 -8.69
C ASN A 273 10.57 -15.95 -7.87
N GLU A 274 11.45 -16.43 -6.99
CA GLU A 274 11.15 -17.55 -6.09
C GLU A 274 10.10 -17.14 -5.06
N SER A 275 10.15 -15.89 -4.59
CA SER A 275 9.10 -15.29 -3.76
C SER A 275 7.74 -15.35 -4.47
N LYS A 276 7.65 -14.93 -5.74
CA LYS A 276 6.41 -15.01 -6.54
C LYS A 276 5.90 -16.45 -6.68
N LYS A 277 6.80 -17.42 -6.95
CA LYS A 277 6.43 -18.85 -7.05
C LYS A 277 5.91 -19.41 -5.73
N LEU A 278 6.56 -19.07 -4.62
CA LEU A 278 6.15 -19.46 -3.29
C LEU A 278 4.77 -18.87 -2.94
N ARG A 279 4.53 -17.58 -3.21
CA ARG A 279 3.21 -16.96 -3.01
C ARG A 279 2.13 -17.68 -3.80
N ASN A 280 2.38 -17.94 -5.08
CA ASN A 280 1.43 -18.67 -5.93
C ASN A 280 1.13 -20.07 -5.35
N THR A 281 2.14 -20.76 -4.83
CA THR A 281 1.97 -22.07 -4.19
C THR A 281 1.07 -21.99 -2.96
N ILE A 282 1.23 -20.96 -2.13
CA ILE A 282 0.38 -20.74 -0.95
C ILE A 282 -1.05 -20.40 -1.38
N TYR A 283 -1.24 -19.45 -2.30
CA TYR A 283 -2.57 -19.04 -2.77
C TYR A 283 -3.34 -20.15 -3.48
N ILE A 284 -2.68 -20.93 -4.34
CA ILE A 284 -3.31 -22.07 -5.02
C ILE A 284 -3.74 -23.12 -3.99
N SER A 285 -2.90 -23.40 -2.99
CA SER A 285 -3.23 -24.32 -1.91
C SER A 285 -4.41 -23.80 -1.07
N GLU A 286 -4.41 -22.52 -0.70
CA GLU A 286 -5.51 -21.88 0.02
C GLU A 286 -6.83 -22.01 -0.75
N HIS A 287 -6.84 -21.65 -2.04
CA HIS A 287 -8.03 -21.75 -2.88
C HIS A 287 -8.51 -23.21 -3.02
N TYR A 288 -7.59 -24.14 -3.26
CA TYR A 288 -7.89 -25.57 -3.33
C TYR A 288 -8.55 -26.09 -2.04
N PHE A 289 -7.99 -25.76 -0.88
CA PHE A 289 -8.54 -26.20 0.41
C PHE A 289 -9.86 -25.48 0.75
N LYS A 290 -10.07 -24.24 0.31
CA LYS A 290 -11.38 -23.56 0.41
C LYS A 290 -12.45 -24.31 -0.41
N ILE A 291 -12.14 -24.76 -1.62
CA ILE A 291 -13.06 -25.60 -2.42
C ILE A 291 -13.35 -26.91 -1.72
N LEU A 292 -12.32 -27.65 -1.29
CA LEU A 292 -12.52 -28.93 -0.60
C LEU A 292 -13.34 -28.78 0.68
N LEU A 293 -13.14 -27.70 1.44
CA LEU A 293 -13.93 -27.42 2.63
C LEU A 293 -15.39 -27.15 2.29
N ASN A 294 -15.67 -26.48 1.17
CA ASN A 294 -17.02 -26.24 0.68
C ASN A 294 -17.71 -27.53 0.20
N ASP A 295 -16.98 -28.43 -0.47
CA ASP A 295 -17.51 -29.72 -0.90
C ASP A 295 -17.86 -30.60 0.32
N LEU A 296 -17.00 -30.61 1.34
CA LEU A 296 -17.25 -31.32 2.59
C LEU A 296 -18.47 -30.78 3.38
N ASP A 297 -18.72 -29.48 3.30
CA ASP A 297 -19.93 -28.83 3.84
C ASP A 297 -21.17 -29.24 3.01
N THR A 298 -21.09 -29.11 1.69
CA THR A 298 -22.21 -29.39 0.76
C THR A 298 -22.64 -30.86 0.79
N GLU A 299 -21.70 -31.79 0.95
CA GLU A 299 -21.98 -33.23 1.05
C GLU A 299 -22.54 -33.65 2.42
N GLY A 300 -22.74 -32.72 3.36
CA GLY A 300 -23.21 -33.02 4.72
C GLY A 300 -22.22 -33.86 5.54
N ARG A 301 -21.02 -34.10 5.03
CA ARG A 301 -19.90 -34.73 5.76
C ARG A 301 -19.39 -33.84 6.88
N ILE A 302 -19.73 -32.56 6.81
CA ILE A 302 -19.63 -31.60 7.88
C ILE A 302 -21.00 -30.90 7.99
N ASN A 303 -21.77 -31.18 9.05
CA ASN A 303 -23.11 -30.62 9.24
C ASN A 303 -23.05 -29.45 10.24
N PHE A 304 -23.55 -28.26 9.87
CA PHE A 304 -23.34 -27.00 10.61
C PHE A 304 -24.62 -26.39 11.20
N SER A 305 -25.68 -27.16 11.43
CA SER A 305 -26.86 -26.66 12.14
C SER A 305 -26.53 -26.38 13.61
N SER A 306 -26.15 -25.14 13.93
CA SER A 306 -26.22 -24.64 15.30
C SER A 306 -27.65 -24.17 15.57
N THR A 307 -28.51 -25.04 16.07
CA THR A 307 -29.63 -24.59 16.90
C THR A 307 -29.06 -24.23 18.27
N GLU A 308 -28.59 -22.99 18.39
CA GLU A 308 -28.64 -22.31 19.68
C GLU A 308 -30.05 -21.72 19.77
N ASP A 309 -31.00 -22.56 20.18
CA ASP A 309 -32.14 -22.08 20.95
C ASP A 309 -32.46 -23.14 22.00
N GLU A 310 -32.61 -22.64 23.22
CA GLU A 310 -32.94 -23.37 24.42
C GLU A 310 -34.18 -24.24 24.20
N THR A 311 -34.05 -25.55 24.36
CA THR A 311 -34.87 -26.35 25.28
C THR A 311 -34.55 -27.84 25.14
N ARG A 312 -34.24 -28.45 26.30
CA ARG A 312 -34.46 -29.85 26.70
C ARG A 312 -34.80 -30.81 25.56
N TYR A 313 -33.94 -31.78 25.28
CA TYR A 313 -34.20 -33.21 25.47
C TYR A 313 -32.95 -34.01 25.04
N THR A 314 -32.72 -35.09 25.76
CA THR A 314 -31.59 -36.02 25.74
C THR A 314 -31.31 -36.70 24.40
N HIS A 315 -30.02 -37.04 24.17
CA HIS A 315 -29.40 -37.84 23.09
C HIS A 315 -28.82 -37.03 21.92
N GLY A 316 -27.50 -36.81 21.93
CA GLY A 316 -26.78 -36.27 20.77
C GLY A 316 -25.44 -35.56 21.04
N TYR A 317 -24.71 -35.90 22.11
CA TYR A 317 -23.39 -35.27 22.38
C TYR A 317 -22.26 -35.78 21.46
N SER A 318 -22.47 -36.78 20.61
CA SER A 318 -21.38 -37.33 19.76
C SER A 318 -21.08 -36.47 18.52
N ASN A 319 -22.08 -35.80 17.93
CA ASN A 319 -21.91 -35.10 16.66
C ASN A 319 -21.09 -33.80 16.77
N VAL A 320 -21.16 -33.07 17.89
CA VAL A 320 -20.43 -31.79 18.07
C VAL A 320 -18.93 -32.00 18.33
N LEU A 321 -18.58 -33.08 19.05
CA LEU A 321 -17.19 -33.47 19.32
C LEU A 321 -16.53 -34.07 18.07
N GLU A 322 -17.21 -34.99 17.37
CA GLU A 322 -16.73 -35.56 16.09
C GLU A 322 -16.56 -34.48 15.01
N TYR A 323 -17.42 -33.47 15.01
CA TYR A 323 -17.35 -32.30 14.12
C TYR A 323 -16.07 -31.48 14.31
N LYS A 324 -15.70 -31.20 15.57
CA LYS A 324 -14.45 -30.48 15.90
C LYS A 324 -13.24 -31.30 15.47
N ASP A 325 -13.32 -32.62 15.58
CA ASP A 325 -12.26 -33.56 15.20
C ASP A 325 -12.12 -33.69 13.68
N CYS A 326 -13.21 -33.77 12.91
CA CYS A 326 -13.17 -33.81 11.45
C CYS A 326 -12.58 -32.53 10.86
N PHE A 327 -13.00 -31.36 11.36
CA PHE A 327 -12.42 -30.10 10.93
C PHE A 327 -10.95 -29.97 11.38
N ALA A 328 -10.60 -30.38 12.60
CA ALA A 328 -9.22 -30.39 13.06
C ALA A 328 -8.33 -31.33 12.22
N LYS A 329 -8.82 -32.51 11.85
CA LYS A 329 -8.14 -33.45 10.94
C LYS A 329 -7.97 -32.84 9.54
N PHE A 330 -9.00 -32.19 9.01
CA PHE A 330 -8.91 -31.48 7.73
C PHE A 330 -7.84 -30.40 7.76
N ILE A 331 -7.86 -29.52 8.77
CA ILE A 331 -6.83 -28.48 8.95
C ILE A 331 -5.43 -29.10 9.02
N THR A 332 -5.25 -30.13 9.84
CA THR A 332 -3.95 -30.81 10.01
C THR A 332 -3.45 -31.38 8.68
N LYS A 333 -4.33 -32.06 7.93
CA LYS A 333 -3.98 -32.62 6.61
C LYS A 333 -3.59 -31.53 5.61
N SER A 334 -4.37 -30.45 5.55
CA SER A 334 -4.10 -29.32 4.66
C SER A 334 -2.80 -28.59 5.01
N GLN A 335 -2.47 -28.49 6.30
CA GLN A 335 -1.19 -27.92 6.77
C GLN A 335 0.00 -28.80 6.37
N ILE A 336 -0.07 -30.11 6.57
CA ILE A 336 0.98 -31.06 6.17
C ILE A 336 1.22 -30.98 4.65
N GLU A 337 0.15 -30.99 3.86
CA GLU A 337 0.27 -30.93 2.40
C GLU A 337 0.87 -29.59 1.91
N LEU A 338 0.49 -28.46 2.52
CA LEU A 338 1.11 -27.16 2.21
C LEU A 338 2.59 -27.13 2.61
N GLU A 339 2.92 -27.63 3.80
CA GLU A 339 4.30 -27.73 4.29
C GLU A 339 5.16 -28.57 3.34
N ASP A 340 4.65 -29.73 2.88
CA ASP A 340 5.36 -30.58 1.92
C ASP A 340 5.59 -29.86 0.58
N ARG A 341 4.61 -29.11 0.07
CA ARG A 341 4.77 -28.32 -1.16
C ARG A 341 5.83 -27.23 -1.01
N ILE A 342 5.83 -26.51 0.10
CA ILE A 342 6.81 -25.46 0.41
C ILE A 342 8.20 -26.07 0.55
N ASN A 343 8.34 -27.12 1.35
CA ASN A 343 9.61 -27.82 1.57
C ASN A 343 10.18 -28.34 0.26
N ASN A 344 9.36 -28.95 -0.59
CA ASN A 344 9.76 -29.41 -1.91
C ASN A 344 10.25 -28.28 -2.82
N HIS A 345 9.59 -27.12 -2.80
CA HIS A 345 10.00 -25.96 -3.58
C HIS A 345 11.33 -25.39 -3.08
N LEU A 346 11.45 -25.18 -1.76
CA LEU A 346 12.61 -24.52 -1.16
C LEU A 346 13.87 -25.40 -1.09
N LYS A 347 13.72 -26.73 -0.98
CA LYS A 347 14.87 -27.68 -0.93
C LYS A 347 15.41 -28.06 -2.29
N LYS A 348 14.57 -28.06 -3.34
CA LYS A 348 14.98 -28.47 -4.70
C LYS A 348 15.74 -27.37 -5.44
N ASN A 349 15.53 -26.12 -5.05
CA ASN A 349 16.14 -24.95 -5.66
C ASN A 349 17.20 -24.39 -4.71
N ASN A 350 18.38 -24.02 -5.21
CA ASN A 350 19.33 -23.20 -4.45
C ASN A 350 18.78 -21.78 -4.35
N ILE A 351 17.81 -21.57 -3.47
CA ILE A 351 17.12 -20.28 -3.34
C ILE A 351 17.99 -19.33 -2.52
N ILE A 352 18.15 -18.11 -3.06
CA ILE A 352 18.88 -17.03 -2.40
C ILE A 352 17.92 -16.23 -1.52
N VAL A 353 18.34 -16.00 -0.28
CA VAL A 353 17.59 -15.33 0.79
C VAL A 353 18.46 -14.31 1.50
N ILE A 354 17.83 -13.39 2.25
CA ILE A 354 18.55 -12.51 3.19
C ILE A 354 18.20 -12.97 4.60
N GLU A 355 19.21 -13.42 5.35
CA GLU A 355 19.09 -13.78 6.76
C GLU A 355 20.11 -12.98 7.57
N ASN A 356 19.67 -12.29 8.62
CA ASN A 356 20.52 -11.44 9.47
C ASN A 356 21.36 -10.42 8.67
N ASN A 357 20.76 -9.80 7.64
CA ASN A 357 21.41 -8.86 6.70
C ASN A 357 22.53 -9.47 5.83
N VAL A 358 22.65 -10.80 5.79
CA VAL A 358 23.59 -11.54 4.93
C VAL A 358 22.82 -12.22 3.80
N ILE A 359 23.32 -12.09 2.57
CA ILE A 359 22.75 -12.80 1.43
C ILE A 359 23.33 -14.21 1.41
N THR A 360 22.48 -15.23 1.44
CA THR A 360 22.90 -16.62 1.57
C THR A 360 21.91 -17.57 0.90
N THR A 361 22.25 -18.85 0.86
CA THR A 361 21.33 -19.91 0.44
C THR A 361 20.35 -20.26 1.56
N CYS A 362 19.13 -20.57 1.17
CA CYS A 362 18.07 -21.05 2.05
C CYS A 362 18.55 -22.24 2.91
N ASN A 363 18.35 -22.15 4.23
CA ASN A 363 18.71 -23.19 5.19
C ASN A 363 17.45 -23.81 5.83
N GLU A 364 17.63 -24.91 6.56
CA GLU A 364 16.50 -25.63 7.17
C GLU A 364 15.72 -24.77 8.19
N SER A 365 16.39 -23.85 8.89
CA SER A 365 15.72 -22.92 9.81
C SER A 365 14.80 -21.96 9.07
N PHE A 366 15.25 -21.40 7.96
CA PHE A 366 14.46 -20.51 7.10
C PHE A 366 13.22 -21.22 6.56
N ILE A 367 13.40 -22.43 6.03
CA ILE A 367 12.32 -23.26 5.50
C ILE A 367 11.26 -23.50 6.58
N LYS A 368 11.68 -23.88 7.80
CA LYS A 368 10.76 -24.10 8.92
C LYS A 368 9.97 -22.84 9.29
N ARG A 369 10.59 -21.66 9.29
CA ARG A 369 9.89 -20.39 9.57
C ARG A 369 8.81 -20.09 8.54
N ILE A 370 9.15 -20.17 7.25
CA ILE A 370 8.21 -19.97 6.14
C ILE A 370 7.05 -20.97 6.22
N SER A 371 7.35 -22.27 6.36
CA SER A 371 6.35 -23.34 6.42
C SER A 371 5.41 -23.14 7.62
N TYR A 372 5.95 -22.79 8.79
CA TYR A 372 5.14 -22.47 9.98
C TYR A 372 4.20 -21.29 9.73
N CYS A 373 4.70 -20.17 9.20
CA CYS A 373 3.88 -18.99 8.93
C CYS A 373 2.80 -19.28 7.87
N ALA A 374 3.15 -20.00 6.80
CA ALA A 374 2.23 -20.36 5.74
C ALA A 374 1.10 -21.29 6.22
N THR A 375 1.42 -22.31 7.01
CA THR A 375 0.44 -23.24 7.57
C THR A 375 -0.47 -22.57 8.61
N LYS A 376 0.05 -21.62 9.38
CA LYS A 376 -0.76 -20.78 10.27
C LYS A 376 -1.67 -19.83 9.50
N HIS A 377 -1.19 -19.27 8.39
CA HIS A 377 -1.99 -18.43 7.51
C HIS A 377 -3.15 -19.21 6.90
N LEU A 378 -2.86 -20.39 6.35
CA LEU A 378 -3.87 -21.29 5.80
C LEU A 378 -4.94 -21.64 6.84
N GLU A 379 -4.53 -21.98 8.07
CA GLU A 379 -5.47 -22.28 9.16
C GLU A 379 -6.41 -21.10 9.44
N LYS A 380 -5.87 -19.88 9.52
CA LYS A 380 -6.67 -18.66 9.74
C LYS A 380 -7.66 -18.44 8.59
N GLU A 381 -7.21 -18.55 7.35
CA GLU A 381 -8.05 -18.35 6.16
C GLU A 381 -9.18 -19.38 6.06
N LEU A 382 -8.89 -20.66 6.31
CA LEU A 382 -9.92 -21.70 6.30
C LEU A 382 -10.95 -21.50 7.41
N ARG A 383 -10.52 -21.09 8.61
CA ARG A 383 -11.44 -20.74 9.72
C ARG A 383 -12.31 -19.53 9.40
N LEU A 384 -11.75 -18.51 8.74
CA LEU A 384 -12.52 -17.33 8.30
C LEU A 384 -13.53 -17.69 7.22
N TYR A 385 -13.11 -18.45 6.21
CA TYR A 385 -13.98 -18.93 5.14
C TYR A 385 -15.14 -19.76 5.69
N LEU A 386 -14.88 -20.64 6.65
CA LEU A 386 -15.91 -21.40 7.35
C LEU A 386 -16.96 -20.51 8.04
N ARG A 387 -16.53 -19.44 8.71
CA ARG A 387 -17.45 -18.47 9.32
C ARG A 387 -18.31 -17.76 8.27
N GLN A 388 -17.75 -17.46 7.10
CA GLN A 388 -18.48 -16.83 6.00
C GLN A 388 -19.55 -17.77 5.41
N ILE A 389 -19.23 -19.05 5.20
CA ILE A 389 -20.19 -20.07 4.78
C ILE A 389 -21.36 -20.13 5.77
N ARG A 390 -21.06 -20.23 7.07
CA ARG A 390 -22.10 -20.27 8.14
C ARG A 390 -23.01 -19.04 8.13
N ASN A 391 -22.44 -17.85 7.97
CA ASN A 391 -23.22 -16.61 7.95
C ASN A 391 -24.14 -16.51 6.72
N ARG A 392 -23.74 -17.10 5.57
CA ARG A 392 -24.60 -17.18 4.37
C ARG A 392 -25.77 -18.13 4.59
N CYS A 393 -25.55 -19.29 5.21
CA CYS A 393 -26.63 -20.25 5.50
C CYS A 393 -27.69 -19.66 6.46
N ARG A 394 -27.27 -18.91 7.50
CA ARG A 394 -28.20 -18.25 8.45
C ARG A 394 -29.09 -17.19 7.79
N TYR A 395 -28.58 -16.48 6.79
CA TYR A 395 -29.34 -15.44 6.08
C TYR A 395 -30.41 -16.05 5.15
N ILE A 396 -30.14 -17.23 4.58
CA ILE A 396 -31.10 -17.96 3.73
C ILE A 396 -32.21 -18.57 4.59
N SER A 397 -31.88 -19.16 5.75
CA SER A 397 -32.87 -19.75 6.66
C SER A 397 -33.77 -18.73 7.38
N GLY A 398 -33.32 -17.49 7.55
CA GLY A 398 -34.12 -16.40 8.15
C GLY A 398 -35.18 -15.81 7.21
N ASN A 399 -35.04 -15.96 5.89
CA ASN A 399 -36.01 -15.48 4.91
C ASN A 399 -37.10 -16.51 4.56
N THR A 400 -36.92 -17.77 4.93
CA THR A 400 -37.91 -18.84 4.72
C THR A 400 -38.95 -18.99 5.84
N LEU A 401 -38.84 -18.22 6.94
CA LEU A 401 -39.76 -18.28 8.08
C LEU A 401 -40.81 -17.17 8.12
N ASN A 402 -40.87 -16.29 7.11
CA ASN A 402 -41.84 -15.18 7.05
C ASN A 402 -42.90 -15.30 5.94
N HIS A 403 -43.05 -16.47 5.34
CA HIS A 403 -44.18 -16.78 4.45
C HIS A 403 -44.84 -18.07 4.91
N ASP A 404 -45.52 -17.99 6.05
CA ASP A 404 -46.68 -18.82 6.40
C ASP A 404 -47.33 -18.20 7.67
N ILE A 405 -48.11 -17.14 7.47
CA ILE A 405 -49.23 -16.73 8.35
C ILE A 405 -50.45 -16.54 7.46
#